data_AF-U9UGF9-F1
#
_entry.id   AF-U9UGF9-F1
#
_cell.length_a   1.000
_cell.length_b   1.000
_cell.length_c   1.000
_cell.angle_alpha   90.00
_cell.angle_beta   90.00
_cell.angle_gamma   90.00
#
_symmetry.space_group_name_H-M   'P 1'
#
loop_
_entity.id
_entity.type
_entity.pdbx_description
1 polymer ?
#
loop_
_entity_poly.entity_id
_entity_poly.type
_entity_poly.pdbx_seq_one_letter_code
_entity_poly.pdbx_strand_id
1 'polypeptide(L)' 'MDYDNFLKYLKMSADKNNPTALYNLGEIYLQGKMGIGEDEAKGIQYLRLAALRDQPKAKEILKERNINLY' A
#
# COMPACT_ATOMS: atom_id res chain seq x y z
N MET A 1 -2.24 -19.57 -9.34
CA MET A 1 -2.56 -18.16 -9.61
C MET A 1 -1.27 -17.37 -9.39
N ASP A 2 -0.82 -16.61 -10.38
CA ASP A 2 0.54 -16.08 -10.47
C ASP A 2 0.69 -14.74 -9.72
N TYR A 3 0.38 -14.74 -8.43
CA TYR A 3 0.43 -13.55 -7.58
C TYR A 3 1.87 -13.08 -7.30
N ASP A 4 2.84 -14.00 -7.39
CA ASP A 4 4.25 -13.71 -7.13
C ASP A 4 4.83 -12.73 -8.15
N ASN A 5 4.51 -12.94 -9.44
CA ASN A 5 4.93 -12.02 -10.49
C ASN A 5 4.29 -10.64 -10.32
N PHE A 6 3.00 -10.57 -10.03
CA PHE A 6 2.32 -9.29 -9.77
C PHE A 6 2.93 -8.54 -8.58
N LEU A 7 3.12 -9.22 -7.45
CA LEU A 7 3.73 -8.64 -6.25
C LEU A 7 5.16 -8.18 -6.51
N LYS A 8 5.92 -8.92 -7.31
CA LYS A 8 7.28 -8.52 -7.72
C LYS A 8 7.26 -7.21 -8.49
N TYR A 9 6.41 -7.07 -9.51
CA TYR A 9 6.29 -5.82 -10.26
C TYR A 9 5.81 -4.65 -9.39
N LEU A 10 4.89 -4.94 -8.47
CA LEU A 10 4.36 -3.95 -7.54
C LEU A 10 5.45 -3.45 -6.59
N LYS A 11 6.26 -4.34 -6.02
CA LYS A 11 7.43 -4.00 -5.19
C LYS A 11 8.44 -3.18 -5.98
N MET A 12 8.82 -3.60 -7.18
CA MET A 12 9.75 -2.84 -8.02
C MET A 12 9.24 -1.42 -8.34
N SER A 13 7.94 -1.26 -8.53
CA SER A 13 7.32 0.04 -8.78
C SER A 13 7.27 0.89 -7.50
N ALA A 14 6.98 0.27 -6.36
CA ALA A 14 7.01 0.91 -5.05
C ALA A 14 8.42 1.34 -4.63
N ASP A 15 9.45 0.56 -4.98
CA ASP A 15 10.87 0.92 -4.78
C ASP A 15 11.27 2.13 -5.63
N LYS A 16 10.66 2.25 -6.82
CA LYS A 16 10.69 3.47 -7.66
C LYS A 16 9.69 4.52 -7.19
N ASN A 17 9.19 4.39 -5.97
CA ASN A 17 8.42 5.42 -5.31
C ASN A 17 7.12 5.77 -6.06
N ASN A 18 6.57 4.80 -6.79
CA ASN A 18 5.32 4.98 -7.51
C ASN A 18 4.15 5.01 -6.51
N PRO A 19 3.38 6.12 -6.46
CA PRO A 19 2.30 6.28 -5.48
C PRO A 19 1.24 5.18 -5.58
N THR A 20 0.87 4.78 -6.80
CA THR A 20 -0.14 3.73 -7.03
C THR A 20 0.34 2.36 -6.56
N ALA A 21 1.61 2.02 -6.79
CA ALA A 21 2.17 0.76 -6.33
C ALA A 21 2.28 0.70 -4.80
N LEU A 22 2.70 1.81 -4.17
CA LEU A 22 2.71 1.95 -2.72
C LEU A 22 1.30 1.77 -2.14
N TYR A 23 0.30 2.43 -2.73
CA TYR A 23 -1.10 2.27 -2.33
C TYR A 23 -1.58 0.82 -2.43
N ASN A 24 -1.32 0.15 -3.56
CA ASN A 24 -1.73 -1.23 -3.79
C ASN A 24 -1.05 -2.20 -2.80
N LEU A 25 0.23 -2.00 -2.50
CA LEU A 25 0.92 -2.78 -1.46
C LEU A 25 0.30 -2.53 -0.08
N GLY A 26 -0.05 -1.28 0.21
CA GLY A 26 -0.76 -0.91 1.43
C GLY A 26 -2.05 -1.69 1.61
N GLU A 27 -2.92 -1.68 0.58
CA GLU A 27 -4.16 -2.46 0.60
C GLU A 27 -3.95 -3.97 0.71
N ILE A 28 -2.95 -4.52 0.02
CA ILE A 28 -2.67 -5.96 0.06
C ILE A 28 -2.27 -6.40 1.47
N TYR A 29 -1.39 -5.63 2.13
CA TYR A 29 -0.99 -5.90 3.52
C TYR A 29 -2.14 -5.64 4.50
N LEU A 30 -2.93 -4.58 4.32
CA LEU A 30 -4.11 -4.30 5.16
C LEU A 30 -5.19 -5.37 5.10
N GLN A 31 -5.33 -6.08 3.97
CA GLN A 31 -6.43 -7.01 3.73
C GLN A 31 -5.97 -8.47 3.72
N GLY A 32 -4.68 -8.74 3.92
CA GLY A 32 -4.12 -10.09 3.87
C GLY A 32 -4.40 -10.80 2.54
N LYS A 33 -4.12 -10.16 1.41
CA LYS A 33 -4.42 -10.68 0.06
C LYS A 33 -3.20 -11.33 -0.60
N MET A 34 -3.44 -12.08 -1.67
CA MET A 34 -2.36 -12.61 -2.54
C MET A 34 -1.39 -13.57 -1.83
N GLY A 35 -1.88 -14.35 -0.86
CA GLY A 35 -1.05 -15.25 -0.05
C GLY A 35 -0.16 -14.54 0.98
N ILE A 36 -0.31 -13.22 1.11
CA ILE A 36 0.31 -12.42 2.17
C ILE A 36 -0.66 -12.36 3.35
N GLY A 37 -0.17 -12.65 4.56
CA GLY A 37 -0.95 -12.47 5.77
C GLY A 37 -1.25 -11.00 6.04
N GLU A 38 -2.36 -10.73 6.72
CA GLU A 38 -2.69 -9.37 7.14
C GLU A 38 -1.58 -8.80 8.03
N ASP A 39 -1.11 -7.62 7.68
CA ASP A 39 -0.13 -6.84 8.42
C ASP A 39 -0.55 -5.38 8.35
N GLU A 40 -1.40 -4.99 9.31
CA GLU A 40 -1.97 -3.66 9.34
C GLU A 40 -0.88 -2.57 9.45
N ALA A 41 0.13 -2.79 10.28
CA ALA A 41 1.22 -1.85 10.47
C ALA A 41 1.96 -1.57 9.16
N LYS A 42 2.31 -2.62 8.42
CA LYS A 42 2.98 -2.51 7.13
C LYS A 42 2.07 -1.91 6.05
N GLY A 43 0.79 -2.27 6.07
CA GLY A 43 -0.22 -1.69 5.19
C GLY A 43 -0.33 -0.17 5.36
N ILE A 44 -0.43 0.29 6.61
CA ILE A 44 -0.48 1.71 6.96
C ILE A 44 0.81 2.43 6.55
N GLN A 45 1.99 1.82 6.75
CA GLN A 45 3.26 2.41 6.32
C GLN A 45 3.28 2.67 4.81
N TYR A 46 2.87 1.70 4.00
CA TYR A 46 2.78 1.86 2.55
C TYR A 46 1.74 2.90 2.13
N LEU A 47 0.58 2.94 2.79
CA LEU A 47 -0.42 3.99 2.55
C LEU A 47 0.11 5.38 2.89
N ARG A 48 0.83 5.55 4.00
CA ARG A 48 1.47 6.83 4.35
C ARG A 48 2.46 7.26 3.28
N LEU A 49 3.32 6.35 2.83
CA LEU A 49 4.26 6.62 1.73
C LEU A 49 3.54 7.00 0.44
N ALA A 50 2.42 6.35 0.10
CA ALA A 50 1.61 6.70 -1.06
C ALA A 50 0.98 8.10 -0.90
N ALA A 51 0.39 8.40 0.25
CA ALA A 51 -0.25 9.67 0.54
C ALA A 51 0.74 10.85 0.57
N LEU A 52 1.97 10.65 1.07
CA LEU A 52 3.07 11.63 0.99
C LEU A 52 3.48 11.94 -0.45
N ARG A 53 3.08 11.10 -1.41
CA ARG A 53 3.35 11.24 -2.85
C ARG A 53 2.09 11.58 -3.63
N ASP A 54 1.17 12.26 -2.97
CA ASP A 54 -0.09 12.75 -3.53
C ASP A 54 -1.01 11.67 -4.10
N GLN A 55 -0.89 10.42 -3.64
CA GLN A 55 -1.88 9.40 -3.98
C GLN A 55 -3.21 9.72 -3.27
N PRO A 56 -4.29 10.01 -4.01
CA PRO A 56 -5.54 10.51 -3.43
C PRO A 56 -6.30 9.47 -2.61
N LYS A 57 -6.39 8.23 -3.10
CA LYS A 57 -7.04 7.11 -2.39
C LYS A 57 -6.32 6.76 -1.10
N ALA A 58 -4.99 6.86 -1.06
CA ALA A 58 -4.22 6.61 0.16
C ALA A 58 -4.52 7.68 1.22
N LYS A 59 -4.63 8.95 0.82
CA LYS A 59 -5.05 10.05 1.71
C LYS A 59 -6.48 9.82 2.22
N GLU A 60 -7.38 9.38 1.35
CA GLU A 60 -8.77 9.06 1.70
C GLU A 60 -8.86 7.92 2.72
N ILE A 61 -8.21 6.77 2.45
CA ILE A 61 -8.22 5.62 3.38
C ILE A 61 -7.61 5.99 4.74
N LEU A 62 -6.49 6.72 4.75
CA LEU A 62 -5.88 7.15 6.01
C LEU A 62 -6.81 8.08 6.80
N LYS A 63 -7.51 8.99 6.11
CA LYS A 63 -8.51 9.87 6.73
C LYS A 63 -9.71 9.08 7.28
N GLU A 64 -10.26 8.14 6.50
CA GLU A 64 -11.37 7.27 6.94
C GLU A 64 -11.00 6.44 8.16
N ARG A 65 -9.75 5.97 8.22
CA ARG A 65 -9.22 5.22 9.36
C ARG A 65 -8.76 6.08 10.54
N ASN A 66 -8.92 7.41 10.46
CA ASN A 66 -8.43 8.36 11.47
C ASN A 66 -6.91 8.24 11.73
N ILE A 67 -6.15 7.83 10.71
CA ILE A 67 -4.69 7.69 10.80
C ILE A 67 -4.05 9.00 10.39
N ASN A 68 -3.30 9.58 11.32
CA ASN A 68 -2.57 10.81 11.05
C ASN A 68 -1.38 10.55 10.11
N LEU A 69 -1.19 11.49 9.19
CA LEU A 69 -0.08 11.58 8.25
C LEU A 69 1.11 12.38 8.80
N TYR A 70 0.91 13.18 9.87
CA TYR A 70 1.89 14.11 10.45
C TYR A 70 1.86 14.11 11.98
#